data_AF-A0A285SEJ0-F1
#
_entry.id   AF-A0A285SEJ0-F1
#
_cell.length_a   1.000
_cell.length_b   1.000
_cell.length_c   1.000
_cell.angle_alpha   90.00
_cell.angle_beta   90.00
_cell.angle_gamma   90.00
#
_symmetry.space_group_name_H-M   'P 1'
#
loop_
_entity.id
_entity.type
_entity.pdbx_description
1 polymer ?
#
loop_
_entity_poly.entity_id
_entity_poly.type
_entity_poly.pdbx_seq_one_letter_code
_entity_poly.pdbx_strand_id
1 'polypeptide(L)'
;MKKSLFAVAYWVLIDILFLAIIGVFTTHPINWFIAILIVGLCSVFSIVKSIKDTGYIKQTLALPENNHKPVYDYIRALAVLFIMFVHVLAMDWPYASGMAGTPLYEVLNLIRCISGVGGNCLFLMISGALLLRFKDENLLTFYGRRFTKIIVPLVIYYFYYLWEYNAQRYTSFTTAIYKILTADYSKANVHHFWLIYVIISLYVLVPFLRYMLKEMPYKKLTALIMVLYIYFVLTKVIINENAMPMNFTFWLLIFLIGYWYSLDESRKYDSIAMIAGVVALILFEVAIHLNPPMSDDLAAHYPYMIVASVGIMAIFFKLGDKLKNVYLIRLISQYSYGIILGHMLVLVFAVRKYCYAFTSSLMHKGMGFLFLSLATLIGSVIIAYFIDNITVKPISAIFDIKKRK
;
A
#
# COMPACT_ATOMS: atom_id res chain seq x y z
N MET A 1 11.90 -30.77 -22.34
CA MET A 1 11.17 -30.29 -23.54
C MET A 1 9.74 -29.83 -23.25
N LYS A 2 8.82 -30.66 -22.71
CA LYS A 2 7.43 -30.23 -22.44
C LYS A 2 7.30 -29.07 -21.43
N LYS A 3 8.12 -29.07 -20.36
CA LYS A 3 8.10 -28.02 -19.31
C LYS A 3 8.63 -26.67 -19.81
N SER A 4 9.68 -26.67 -20.63
CA SER A 4 10.21 -25.43 -21.22
C SER A 4 9.24 -24.82 -22.23
N LEU A 5 8.58 -25.65 -23.04
CA LEU A 5 7.55 -25.19 -23.97
C LEU A 5 6.36 -24.56 -23.24
N PHE A 6 5.89 -25.17 -22.15
CA PHE A 6 4.82 -24.60 -21.32
C PHE A 6 5.20 -23.24 -20.74
N ALA A 7 6.42 -23.11 -20.19
CA ALA A 7 6.88 -21.84 -19.63
C ALA A 7 6.94 -20.73 -20.68
N VAL A 8 7.46 -21.03 -21.88
CA VAL A 8 7.51 -20.07 -23.00
C VAL A 8 6.10 -19.69 -23.43
N ALA A 9 5.22 -20.66 -23.69
CA ALA A 9 3.84 -20.39 -24.12
C ALA A 9 3.06 -19.55 -23.10
N TYR A 10 3.26 -19.83 -21.80
CA TYR A 10 2.63 -19.06 -20.73
C TYR A 10 3.08 -17.59 -20.76
N TRP A 11 4.37 -17.31 -20.79
CA TRP A 11 4.87 -15.93 -20.77
C TRP A 11 4.57 -15.17 -22.05
N VAL A 12 4.59 -15.82 -23.21
CA VAL A 12 4.14 -15.20 -24.48
C VAL A 12 2.67 -14.82 -24.40
N LEU A 13 1.81 -15.67 -23.83
CA LEU A 13 0.40 -15.32 -23.62
C LEU A 13 0.26 -14.14 -22.65
N ILE A 14 1.03 -14.13 -21.56
CA ILE A 14 1.06 -13.02 -20.60
C ILE A 14 1.51 -11.71 -21.27
N ASP A 15 2.51 -11.75 -22.15
CA ASP A 15 2.98 -10.59 -22.91
C ASP A 15 1.88 -10.04 -23.84
N ILE A 16 1.20 -10.92 -24.58
CA ILE A 16 0.08 -10.54 -25.46
C ILE A 16 -1.06 -9.91 -24.64
N LEU A 17 -1.44 -10.54 -23.52
CA LEU A 17 -2.47 -10.03 -22.63
C LEU A 17 -2.09 -8.67 -22.05
N PHE A 18 -0.83 -8.49 -21.65
CA PHE A 18 -0.35 -7.22 -21.13
C PHE A 18 -0.41 -6.11 -22.17
N LEU A 19 0.06 -6.39 -23.39
CA LEU A 19 0.01 -5.44 -24.50
C LEU A 19 -1.44 -5.07 -24.87
N ALA A 20 -2.36 -6.04 -24.86
CA ALA A 20 -3.78 -5.80 -25.07
C ALA A 20 -4.38 -4.93 -23.97
N ILE A 21 -4.05 -5.21 -22.70
CA ILE A 21 -4.48 -4.41 -21.56
C ILE A 21 -3.96 -2.98 -21.68
N ILE A 22 -2.67 -2.79 -21.93
CA ILE A 22 -2.09 -1.45 -22.13
C ILE A 22 -2.84 -0.71 -23.27
N GLY A 23 -3.12 -1.40 -24.38
CA GLY A 23 -3.88 -0.84 -25.52
C GLY A 23 -5.28 -0.35 -25.17
N VAL A 24 -5.98 -1.04 -24.26
CA VAL A 24 -7.33 -0.65 -23.83
C VAL A 24 -7.28 0.42 -22.73
N PHE A 25 -6.34 0.31 -21.80
CA PHE A 25 -6.26 1.16 -20.62
C PHE A 25 -5.72 2.55 -20.93
N THR A 26 -4.74 2.64 -21.83
CA THR A 26 -4.07 3.90 -22.08
C THR A 26 -4.99 4.92 -22.76
N THR A 27 -4.74 6.19 -22.47
CA THR A 27 -5.37 7.32 -23.18
C THR A 27 -4.45 7.96 -24.21
N HIS A 28 -3.22 7.44 -24.36
CA HIS A 28 -2.19 7.99 -25.22
C HIS A 28 -1.71 7.00 -26.28
N PRO A 29 -1.22 7.49 -27.43
CA PRO A 29 -0.73 6.62 -28.50
C PRO A 29 0.48 5.80 -28.03
N ILE A 30 0.43 4.50 -28.26
CA ILE A 30 1.51 3.55 -27.94
C ILE A 30 2.41 3.41 -29.16
N ASN A 31 3.73 3.52 -28.97
CA ASN A 31 4.68 3.00 -29.94
C ASN A 31 4.75 1.47 -29.77
N TRP A 32 3.93 0.75 -30.52
CA TRP A 32 3.79 -0.70 -30.41
C TRP A 32 5.09 -1.46 -30.64
N PHE A 33 5.96 -0.97 -31.52
CA PHE A 33 7.27 -1.58 -31.75
C PHE A 33 8.12 -1.55 -30.47
N ILE A 34 8.21 -0.38 -29.82
CA ILE A 34 8.96 -0.22 -28.57
C ILE A 34 8.31 -1.03 -27.45
N ALA A 35 6.98 -1.01 -27.33
CA ALA A 35 6.26 -1.73 -26.29
C ALA A 35 6.49 -3.25 -26.39
N ILE A 36 6.34 -3.83 -27.59
CA ILE A 36 6.58 -5.25 -27.85
C ILE A 36 8.04 -5.61 -27.54
N LEU A 37 8.99 -4.77 -27.94
CA LEU A 37 10.41 -5.00 -27.67
C LEU A 37 10.72 -5.02 -26.17
N ILE A 38 10.23 -4.02 -25.41
CA ILE A 38 10.45 -3.94 -23.96
C ILE A 38 9.82 -5.13 -23.24
N VAL A 39 8.57 -5.45 -23.56
CA VAL A 39 7.83 -6.56 -22.93
C VAL A 39 8.53 -7.89 -23.24
N GLY A 40 8.88 -8.13 -24.50
CA GLY A 40 9.57 -9.35 -24.91
C GLY A 40 10.96 -9.50 -24.27
N LEU A 41 11.76 -8.42 -24.19
CA LEU A 41 13.07 -8.45 -23.54
C LEU A 41 12.95 -8.76 -22.04
N CYS A 42 11.96 -8.17 -21.36
CA CYS A 42 11.79 -8.42 -19.93
C CYS A 42 11.19 -9.80 -19.64
N SER A 43 10.33 -10.32 -20.50
CA SER A 43 9.71 -11.64 -20.32
C SER A 43 10.72 -12.79 -20.46
N VAL A 44 11.84 -12.59 -21.19
CA VAL A 44 12.97 -13.55 -21.22
C VAL A 44 13.45 -13.90 -19.81
N PHE A 45 13.54 -12.92 -18.90
CA PHE A 45 13.91 -13.19 -17.51
C PHE A 45 12.92 -14.15 -16.84
N SER A 46 11.63 -13.87 -16.99
CA SER A 46 10.56 -14.65 -16.38
C SER A 46 10.47 -16.06 -16.98
N ILE A 47 10.70 -16.21 -18.29
CA ILE A 47 10.84 -17.50 -18.98
C ILE A 47 12.01 -18.30 -18.41
N VAL A 48 13.22 -17.71 -18.39
CA VAL A 48 14.43 -18.38 -17.88
C VAL A 48 14.24 -18.80 -16.42
N LYS A 49 13.61 -17.95 -15.61
CA LYS A 49 13.33 -18.26 -14.21
C LYS A 49 12.30 -19.38 -14.07
N SER A 50 11.23 -19.39 -14.88
CA SER A 50 10.25 -20.49 -14.92
C SER A 50 10.84 -21.82 -15.38
N ILE A 51 11.84 -21.79 -16.26
CA ILE A 51 12.54 -23.02 -16.69
C ILE A 51 13.41 -23.57 -15.56
N LYS A 52 14.06 -22.70 -14.79
CA LYS A 52 14.93 -23.09 -13.66
C LYS A 52 14.16 -23.49 -12.41
N ASP A 53 13.06 -22.81 -12.11
CA ASP A 53 12.18 -23.08 -10.96
C ASP A 53 10.76 -23.39 -11.46
N THR A 54 10.39 -24.68 -11.43
CA THR A 54 9.07 -25.14 -11.87
C THR A 54 7.91 -24.61 -11.00
N GLY A 55 8.21 -24.12 -9.80
CA GLY A 55 7.24 -23.47 -8.92
C GLY A 55 7.05 -21.98 -9.22
N TYR A 56 7.89 -21.36 -10.04
CA TYR A 56 7.90 -19.90 -10.21
C TYR A 56 6.57 -19.36 -10.75
N ILE A 57 5.98 -20.00 -11.77
CA ILE A 57 4.66 -19.57 -12.31
C ILE A 57 3.61 -19.62 -11.20
N LYS A 58 3.57 -20.71 -10.42
CA LYS A 58 2.65 -20.84 -9.29
C LYS A 58 2.87 -19.73 -8.25
N GLN A 59 4.13 -19.40 -7.95
CA GLN A 59 4.47 -18.28 -7.06
C GLN A 59 3.96 -16.94 -7.62
N THR A 60 4.05 -16.69 -8.93
CA THR A 60 3.50 -15.45 -9.51
C THR A 60 1.99 -15.33 -9.34
N LEU A 61 1.28 -16.47 -9.32
CA LEU A 61 -0.15 -16.52 -9.07
C LEU A 61 -0.51 -16.63 -7.59
N ALA A 62 0.45 -16.47 -6.68
CA ALA A 62 0.26 -16.64 -5.24
C ALA A 62 -0.31 -18.02 -4.84
N LEU A 63 -0.17 -19.07 -5.65
CA LEU A 63 -0.72 -20.41 -5.40
C LEU A 63 -0.07 -21.19 -4.24
N PRO A 64 1.25 -21.09 -3.99
CA PRO A 64 1.86 -21.72 -2.82
C PRO A 64 1.30 -21.13 -1.52
N GLU A 65 1.08 -21.99 -0.52
CA GLU A 65 0.65 -21.56 0.82
C GLU A 65 1.83 -21.35 1.78
N ASN A 66 3.01 -21.85 1.41
CA ASN A 66 4.18 -21.88 2.27
C ASN A 66 4.68 -20.46 2.59
N ASN A 67 4.99 -20.20 3.87
CA ASN A 67 5.43 -18.91 4.45
C ASN A 67 4.36 -17.82 4.67
N HIS A 68 3.08 -18.09 4.41
CA HIS A 68 2.00 -17.14 4.70
C HIS A 68 1.46 -17.31 6.12
N LYS A 69 1.32 -16.20 6.86
CA LYS A 69 0.54 -16.14 8.09
C LYS A 69 -0.76 -15.40 7.76
N PRO A 70 -1.92 -16.09 7.74
CA PRO A 70 -3.19 -15.50 7.33
C PRO A 70 -3.48 -14.16 8.00
N VAL A 71 -3.22 -14.03 9.31
CA VAL A 71 -3.35 -12.78 10.08
C VAL A 71 -2.73 -11.58 9.35
N TYR A 72 -1.49 -11.70 8.89
CA TYR A 72 -0.79 -10.60 8.21
C TYR A 72 -1.32 -10.35 6.80
N ASP A 73 -1.77 -11.39 6.09
CA ASP A 73 -2.36 -11.25 4.77
C ASP A 73 -3.72 -10.53 4.83
N TYR A 74 -4.54 -10.84 5.83
CA TYR A 74 -5.81 -10.14 6.07
C TYR A 74 -5.60 -8.67 6.44
N ILE A 75 -4.66 -8.37 7.34
CA ILE A 75 -4.35 -6.97 7.71
C ILE A 75 -3.84 -6.18 6.50
N ARG A 76 -2.96 -6.77 5.67
CA ARG A 76 -2.49 -6.11 4.44
C ARG A 76 -3.60 -5.89 3.44
N ALA A 77 -4.45 -6.90 3.21
CA ALA A 77 -5.57 -6.77 2.29
C ALA A 77 -6.54 -5.68 2.75
N LEU A 78 -6.83 -5.59 4.05
CA LEU A 78 -7.65 -4.53 4.61
C LEU A 78 -7.01 -3.15 4.45
N ALA A 79 -5.71 -3.01 4.71
CA ALA A 79 -4.98 -1.76 4.52
C ALA A 79 -5.05 -1.27 3.06
N VAL A 80 -4.88 -2.18 2.10
CA VAL A 80 -5.03 -1.89 0.66
C VAL A 80 -6.44 -1.43 0.33
N LEU A 81 -7.47 -2.10 0.85
CA LEU A 81 -8.87 -1.71 0.64
C LEU A 81 -9.14 -0.31 1.20
N PHE A 82 -8.67 -0.01 2.41
CA PHE A 82 -8.84 1.30 3.03
C PHE A 82 -8.16 2.42 2.23
N ILE A 83 -6.90 2.22 1.82
CA ILE A 83 -6.20 3.20 0.97
C ILE A 83 -6.98 3.44 -0.34
N MET A 84 -7.55 2.39 -0.93
CA MET A 84 -8.34 2.52 -2.15
C MET A 84 -9.69 3.23 -1.91
N PHE A 85 -10.41 2.91 -0.84
CA PHE A 85 -11.73 3.46 -0.56
C PHE A 85 -11.72 4.98 -0.42
N VAL A 86 -10.70 5.55 0.25
CA VAL A 86 -10.58 7.00 0.36
C VAL A 86 -10.46 7.66 -1.01
N HIS A 87 -9.73 7.07 -1.95
CA HIS A 87 -9.53 7.63 -3.28
C HIS A 87 -10.75 7.44 -4.20
N VAL A 88 -11.43 6.29 -4.11
CA VAL A 88 -12.69 6.07 -4.84
C VAL A 88 -13.74 7.09 -4.41
N LEU A 89 -13.89 7.33 -3.10
CA LEU A 89 -14.86 8.29 -2.58
C LEU A 89 -14.43 9.75 -2.84
N ALA A 90 -13.13 10.05 -2.73
CA ALA A 90 -12.60 11.40 -2.97
C ALA A 90 -12.79 11.87 -4.42
N MET A 91 -12.86 10.96 -5.39
CA MET A 91 -13.10 11.33 -6.80
C MET A 91 -14.44 12.02 -7.03
N ASP A 92 -15.49 11.59 -6.33
CA ASP A 92 -16.83 12.16 -6.49
C ASP A 92 -17.19 13.20 -5.43
N TRP A 93 -16.38 13.30 -4.37
CA TRP A 93 -16.63 14.20 -3.25
C TRP A 93 -16.84 15.67 -3.67
N PRO A 94 -16.05 16.26 -4.59
CA PRO A 94 -16.27 17.63 -5.05
C PRO A 94 -17.63 17.85 -5.75
N TYR A 95 -18.24 16.79 -6.28
CA TYR A 95 -19.52 16.83 -7.00
C TYR A 95 -20.70 16.42 -6.10
N ALA A 96 -20.43 16.16 -4.82
CA ALA A 96 -21.37 15.61 -3.85
C ALA A 96 -22.07 16.66 -2.97
N SER A 97 -21.80 17.95 -3.19
CA SER A 97 -22.24 19.03 -2.29
C SER A 97 -23.76 19.08 -2.09
N GLY A 98 -24.54 18.72 -3.12
CA GLY A 98 -26.00 18.63 -3.04
C GLY A 98 -26.53 17.46 -2.18
N MET A 99 -25.67 16.54 -1.76
CA MET A 99 -26.02 15.42 -0.87
C MET A 99 -25.63 15.70 0.60
N ALA A 100 -24.97 16.83 0.88
CA ALA A 100 -24.51 17.18 2.22
C ALA A 100 -25.68 17.17 3.23
N GLY A 101 -25.46 16.60 4.41
CA GLY A 101 -26.49 16.45 5.45
C GLY A 101 -27.45 15.28 5.25
N THR A 102 -27.34 14.50 4.16
CA THR A 102 -28.10 13.26 4.03
C THR A 102 -27.43 12.11 4.80
N PRO A 103 -28.17 11.15 5.38
CA PRO A 103 -27.58 10.01 6.09
C PRO A 103 -26.59 9.21 5.25
N LEU A 104 -26.86 9.07 3.94
CA LEU A 104 -25.96 8.38 3.03
C LEU A 104 -24.63 9.13 2.86
N TYR A 105 -24.67 10.45 2.70
CA TYR A 105 -23.46 11.26 2.59
C TYR A 105 -22.61 11.17 3.86
N GLU A 106 -23.24 11.23 5.05
CA GLU A 106 -22.52 11.12 6.33
C GLU A 106 -21.85 9.74 6.49
N VAL A 107 -22.56 8.66 6.15
CA VAL A 107 -21.99 7.29 6.19
C VAL A 107 -20.81 7.16 5.23
N LEU A 108 -20.93 7.68 4.00
CA LEU A 108 -19.85 7.63 3.01
C LEU A 108 -18.67 8.54 3.41
N ASN A 109 -18.93 9.69 4.05
CA ASN A 109 -17.88 10.54 4.62
C ASN A 109 -17.12 9.79 5.71
N LEU A 110 -17.83 9.14 6.63
CA LEU A 110 -17.23 8.39 7.71
C LEU A 110 -16.35 7.25 7.17
N ILE A 111 -16.84 6.49 6.18
CA ILE A 111 -16.05 5.47 5.49
C ILE A 111 -14.81 6.08 4.86
N ARG A 112 -14.92 7.21 4.14
CA ARG A 112 -13.78 7.91 3.53
C ARG A 112 -12.73 8.30 4.57
N CYS A 113 -13.15 8.90 5.68
CA CYS A 113 -12.27 9.37 6.75
C CYS A 113 -11.57 8.22 7.48
N ILE A 114 -12.32 7.18 7.87
CA ILE A 114 -11.76 5.97 8.50
C ILE A 114 -10.76 5.30 7.56
N SER A 115 -11.12 5.17 6.29
CA SER A 115 -10.29 4.48 5.30
C SER A 115 -9.00 5.24 5.00
N GLY A 116 -9.07 6.57 4.88
CA GLY A 116 -7.89 7.41 4.60
C GLY A 116 -6.83 7.34 5.68
N VAL A 117 -7.21 7.46 6.94
CA VAL A 117 -6.28 7.44 8.08
C VAL A 117 -5.94 6.01 8.50
N GLY A 118 -6.96 5.15 8.61
CA GLY A 118 -6.83 3.76 9.02
C GLY A 118 -5.99 2.93 8.05
N GLY A 119 -6.10 3.17 6.74
CA GLY A 119 -5.30 2.48 5.72
C GLY A 119 -3.80 2.73 5.92
N ASN A 120 -3.42 3.99 6.14
CA ASN A 120 -2.03 4.38 6.43
C ASN A 120 -1.52 3.76 7.74
N CYS A 121 -2.33 3.81 8.80
CA CYS A 121 -2.00 3.24 10.09
C CYS A 121 -1.75 1.73 10.00
N LEU A 122 -2.70 0.98 9.41
CA LEU A 122 -2.57 -0.46 9.25
C LEU A 122 -1.37 -0.84 8.36
N PHE A 123 -1.13 -0.11 7.28
CA PHE A 123 -0.01 -0.35 6.38
C PHE A 123 1.35 -0.15 7.06
N LEU A 124 1.50 0.90 7.87
CA LEU A 124 2.73 1.16 8.61
C LEU A 124 2.90 0.20 9.79
N MET A 125 1.83 -0.14 10.51
CA MET A 125 1.87 -1.11 11.59
C MET A 125 2.30 -2.49 11.08
N ILE A 126 1.72 -2.98 9.98
CA ILE A 126 2.12 -4.28 9.42
C ILE A 126 3.56 -4.25 8.89
N SER A 127 4.00 -3.11 8.34
CA SER A 127 5.39 -2.92 7.95
C SER A 127 6.32 -3.04 9.16
N GLY A 128 5.99 -2.40 10.29
CA GLY A 128 6.75 -2.50 11.54
C GLY A 128 6.81 -3.90 12.10
N ALA A 129 5.66 -4.58 12.18
CA ALA A 129 5.53 -5.97 12.66
C ALA A 129 6.46 -6.94 11.94
N LEU A 130 6.64 -6.76 10.64
CA LEU A 130 7.42 -7.67 9.80
C LEU A 130 8.88 -7.26 9.65
N LEU A 131 9.16 -5.95 9.72
CA LEU A 131 10.50 -5.43 9.48
C LEU A 131 11.34 -5.31 10.74
N LEU A 132 10.74 -5.05 11.90
CA LEU A 132 11.49 -4.82 13.14
C LEU A 132 11.84 -6.10 13.90
N ARG A 133 11.30 -7.27 13.51
CA ARG A 133 11.76 -8.55 14.05
C ARG A 133 13.26 -8.72 13.80
N PHE A 134 13.98 -9.10 14.85
CA PHE A 134 15.42 -9.23 14.80
C PHE A 134 15.83 -10.26 13.74
N LYS A 135 16.81 -9.87 12.93
CA LYS A 135 17.46 -10.72 11.97
C LYS A 135 18.87 -10.22 11.82
N ASP A 136 19.83 -11.11 12.08
CA ASP A 136 21.23 -10.81 11.90
C ASP A 136 21.53 -10.77 10.39
N GLU A 137 21.64 -9.56 9.85
CA GLU A 137 21.99 -9.31 8.47
C GLU A 137 22.89 -8.06 8.37
N ASN A 138 23.96 -8.17 7.58
CA ASN A 138 24.88 -7.05 7.33
C ASN A 138 24.13 -5.84 6.73
N LEU A 139 24.52 -4.62 7.12
CA LEU A 139 23.89 -3.36 6.69
C LEU A 139 23.84 -3.18 5.16
N LEU A 140 24.95 -3.45 4.46
CA LEU A 140 25.00 -3.32 3.00
C LEU A 140 24.07 -4.33 2.33
N THR A 141 24.01 -5.54 2.86
CA THR A 141 23.07 -6.58 2.40
C THR A 141 21.62 -6.20 2.69
N PHE A 142 21.34 -5.62 3.86
CA PHE A 142 20.02 -5.13 4.26
C PHE A 142 19.53 -4.08 3.26
N TYR A 143 20.28 -2.98 3.13
CA TYR A 143 19.91 -1.84 2.30
C TYR A 143 19.87 -2.24 0.82
N GLY A 144 20.90 -2.96 0.36
CA GLY A 144 20.97 -3.43 -1.02
C GLY A 144 19.78 -4.29 -1.45
N ARG A 145 19.29 -5.22 -0.61
CA ARG A 145 18.17 -6.11 -0.97
C ARG A 145 16.81 -5.47 -0.77
N ARG A 146 16.68 -4.53 0.17
CA ARG A 146 15.39 -3.94 0.55
C ARG A 146 15.09 -2.67 -0.22
N PHE A 147 16.09 -1.81 -0.45
CA PHE A 147 15.88 -0.63 -1.28
C PHE A 147 15.56 -1.00 -2.72
N THR A 148 16.17 -2.03 -3.30
CA THR A 148 15.80 -2.46 -4.67
C THR A 148 14.34 -2.87 -4.75
N LYS A 149 13.82 -3.59 -3.74
CA LYS A 149 12.41 -4.03 -3.70
C LYS A 149 11.39 -2.89 -3.54
N ILE A 150 11.82 -1.69 -3.16
CA ILE A 150 10.94 -0.54 -2.95
C ILE A 150 11.16 0.50 -4.05
N ILE A 151 12.42 0.91 -4.25
CA ILE A 151 12.79 1.96 -5.19
C ILE A 151 12.54 1.52 -6.64
N VAL A 152 12.85 0.28 -7.02
CA VAL A 152 12.64 -0.18 -8.41
C VAL A 152 11.15 -0.12 -8.79
N PRO A 153 10.22 -0.74 -8.03
CA PRO A 153 8.81 -0.57 -8.34
C PRO A 153 8.34 0.89 -8.24
N LEU A 154 8.76 1.67 -7.24
CA LEU A 154 8.42 3.10 -7.17
C LEU A 154 8.78 3.86 -8.47
N VAL A 155 10.02 3.68 -8.96
CA VAL A 155 10.50 4.32 -10.19
C VAL A 155 9.72 3.84 -11.41
N ILE A 156 9.49 2.53 -11.53
CA ILE A 156 8.75 1.94 -12.66
C ILE A 156 7.33 2.48 -12.70
N TYR A 157 6.59 2.41 -11.60
CA TYR A 157 5.23 2.94 -11.53
C TYR A 157 5.19 4.44 -11.79
N TYR A 158 6.16 5.21 -11.30
CA TYR A 158 6.26 6.64 -11.61
C TYR A 158 6.38 6.90 -13.12
N PHE A 159 7.19 6.12 -13.84
CA PHE A 159 7.27 6.23 -15.30
C PHE A 159 5.99 5.83 -16.02
N TYR A 160 5.24 4.84 -15.51
CA TYR A 160 3.90 4.54 -16.02
C TYR A 160 2.94 5.72 -15.85
N TYR A 161 2.95 6.42 -14.70
CA TYR A 161 2.17 7.65 -14.52
C TYR A 161 2.63 8.77 -15.46
N LEU A 162 3.94 9.02 -15.60
CA LEU A 162 4.43 10.04 -16.53
C LEU A 162 4.01 9.76 -17.97
N TRP A 163 3.98 8.48 -18.35
CA TRP A 163 3.53 8.05 -19.66
C TRP A 163 2.03 8.30 -19.85
N GLU A 164 1.19 7.85 -18.91
CA GLU A 164 -0.27 8.00 -18.96
C GLU A 164 -0.76 9.45 -18.81
N TYR A 165 0.03 10.34 -18.22
CA TYR A 165 -0.26 11.79 -18.23
C TYR A 165 0.35 12.53 -19.43
N ASN A 166 1.01 11.82 -20.35
CA ASN A 166 1.79 12.40 -21.47
C ASN A 166 2.79 13.47 -21.01
N ALA A 167 3.23 13.37 -19.75
CA ALA A 167 4.14 14.32 -19.11
C ALA A 167 5.58 14.15 -19.61
N GLN A 168 5.89 13.04 -20.29
CA GLN A 168 7.18 12.78 -20.93
C GLN A 168 7.55 13.81 -22.01
N ARG A 169 6.56 14.46 -22.64
CA ARG A 169 6.81 15.55 -23.61
C ARG A 169 7.45 16.78 -22.96
N TYR A 170 7.22 16.98 -21.66
CA TYR A 170 7.63 18.17 -20.92
C TYR A 170 8.60 17.86 -19.78
N THR A 171 8.86 16.57 -19.51
CA THR A 171 9.73 16.11 -18.43
C THR A 171 10.82 15.21 -19.01
N SER A 172 12.05 15.70 -19.02
CA SER A 172 13.21 14.90 -19.39
C SER A 172 13.43 13.75 -18.39
N PHE A 173 14.13 12.69 -18.80
CA PHE A 173 14.45 11.56 -17.91
C PHE A 173 15.20 12.02 -16.64
N THR A 174 16.17 12.94 -16.78
CA THR A 174 16.92 13.49 -15.64
C THR A 174 16.01 14.28 -14.70
N THR A 175 15.07 15.06 -15.23
CA THR A 175 14.08 15.77 -14.41
C THR A 175 13.14 14.81 -13.69
N ALA A 176 12.73 13.71 -14.34
CA ALA A 176 11.90 12.69 -13.71
C ALA A 176 12.62 12.04 -12.53
N ILE A 177 13.88 11.62 -12.72
CA ILE A 177 14.71 11.06 -11.64
C ILE A 177 14.91 12.07 -10.52
N TYR A 178 15.20 13.34 -10.84
CA TYR A 178 15.32 14.40 -9.84
C TYR A 178 14.03 14.53 -9.00
N LYS A 179 12.85 14.59 -9.64
CA LYS A 179 11.56 14.66 -8.94
C LYS A 179 11.30 13.45 -8.04
N ILE A 180 11.65 12.24 -8.48
CA ILE A 180 11.55 11.03 -7.65
C ILE A 180 12.47 11.15 -6.43
N LEU A 181 13.72 11.58 -6.62
CA LEU A 181 14.69 11.71 -5.53
C LEU A 181 14.32 12.80 -4.52
N THR A 182 13.77 13.93 -4.99
CA THR A 182 13.31 15.02 -4.13
C THR A 182 11.91 14.80 -3.56
N ALA A 183 11.29 13.65 -3.86
CA ALA A 183 9.90 13.37 -3.50
C ALA A 183 8.92 14.48 -3.93
N ASP A 184 9.15 15.10 -5.10
CA ASP A 184 8.20 16.08 -5.68
C ASP A 184 7.03 15.34 -6.33
N TYR A 185 6.20 14.74 -5.47
CA TYR A 185 5.00 14.01 -5.86
C TYR A 185 3.86 14.95 -6.26
N SER A 186 3.89 16.20 -5.76
CA SER A 186 2.81 17.17 -5.89
C SER A 186 2.65 17.71 -7.30
N LYS A 187 3.76 17.95 -7.99
CA LYS A 187 3.75 18.49 -9.37
C LYS A 187 3.63 17.41 -10.45
N ALA A 188 3.58 16.14 -10.06
CA ALA A 188 3.54 15.00 -10.97
C ALA A 188 2.21 14.23 -10.95
N ASN A 189 1.16 14.79 -10.32
CA ASN A 189 -0.16 14.16 -10.15
C ASN A 189 -0.13 12.77 -9.46
N VAL A 190 0.95 12.47 -8.72
CA VAL A 190 1.14 11.20 -8.00
C VAL A 190 1.15 11.43 -6.49
N HIS A 191 0.27 12.30 -6.00
CA HIS A 191 0.24 12.70 -4.58
C HIS A 191 0.22 11.50 -3.62
N HIS A 192 -0.51 10.45 -3.96
CA HIS A 192 -0.65 9.21 -3.19
C HIS A 192 0.67 8.43 -2.95
N PHE A 193 1.79 8.78 -3.61
CA PHE A 193 3.09 8.15 -3.37
C PHE A 193 3.77 8.61 -2.07
N TRP A 194 3.28 9.68 -1.44
CA TRP A 194 3.88 10.26 -0.22
C TRP A 194 4.13 9.20 0.87
N LEU A 195 3.22 8.25 1.08
CA LEU A 195 3.35 7.18 2.07
C LEU A 195 4.56 6.28 1.80
N ILE A 196 4.88 6.04 0.52
CA ILE A 196 6.05 5.25 0.11
C ILE A 196 7.35 5.94 0.51
N TYR A 197 7.41 7.28 0.40
CA TYR A 197 8.56 8.04 0.89
C TYR A 197 8.69 7.97 2.40
N VAL A 198 7.58 7.99 3.16
CA VAL A 198 7.60 7.74 4.61
C VAL A 198 8.18 6.36 4.92
N ILE A 199 7.76 5.33 4.18
CA ILE A 199 8.28 3.97 4.35
C ILE A 199 9.78 3.90 4.03
N ILE A 200 10.24 4.53 2.94
CA ILE A 200 11.66 4.62 2.60
C ILE A 200 12.46 5.22 3.77
N SER A 201 11.97 6.32 4.34
CA SER A 201 12.58 6.97 5.50
C SER A 201 12.62 6.06 6.74
N LEU A 202 11.55 5.29 7.00
CA LEU A 202 11.53 4.31 8.09
C LEU A 202 12.52 3.15 7.83
N TYR A 203 12.66 2.69 6.58
CA TYR A 203 13.60 1.63 6.21
C TYR A 203 15.06 2.00 6.49
N VAL A 204 15.41 3.27 6.39
CA VAL A 204 16.73 3.77 6.81
C VAL A 204 17.02 3.42 8.27
N LEU A 205 16.02 3.50 9.15
CA LEU A 205 16.17 3.28 10.60
C LEU A 205 16.06 1.81 11.01
N VAL A 206 15.42 0.95 10.22
CA VAL A 206 15.13 -0.44 10.57
C VAL A 206 16.32 -1.23 11.13
N PRO A 207 17.53 -1.24 10.53
CA PRO A 207 18.62 -2.05 11.07
C PRO A 207 19.04 -1.60 12.48
N PHE A 208 19.10 -0.29 12.73
CA PHE A 208 19.40 0.25 14.06
C PHE A 208 18.30 -0.06 15.07
N LEU A 209 17.05 0.14 14.67
CA LEU A 209 15.89 -0.19 15.51
C LEU A 209 15.85 -1.68 15.87
N ARG A 210 16.21 -2.59 14.95
CA ARG A 210 16.31 -4.03 15.26
C ARG A 210 17.30 -4.31 16.38
N TYR A 211 18.50 -3.71 16.32
CA TYR A 211 19.50 -3.89 17.36
C TYR A 211 19.05 -3.28 18.70
N MET A 212 18.43 -2.09 18.67
CA MET A 212 17.91 -1.43 19.87
C MET A 212 16.76 -2.22 20.52
N LEU A 213 15.88 -2.82 19.71
CA LEU A 213 14.66 -3.49 20.17
C LEU A 213 14.87 -4.96 20.52
N LYS A 214 15.94 -5.60 20.04
CA LYS A 214 16.19 -7.04 20.21
C LYS A 214 16.12 -7.49 21.68
N GLU A 215 16.81 -6.75 22.55
CA GLU A 215 16.94 -7.08 23.98
C GLU A 215 16.07 -6.16 24.85
N MET A 216 15.20 -5.34 24.25
CA MET A 216 14.35 -4.41 24.99
C MET A 216 13.18 -5.17 25.63
N PRO A 217 13.04 -5.16 26.97
CA PRO A 217 11.91 -5.82 27.62
C PRO A 217 10.56 -5.23 27.18
N TYR A 218 9.54 -6.08 27.02
CA TYR A 218 8.19 -5.68 26.59
C TYR A 218 7.63 -4.49 27.38
N LYS A 219 7.87 -4.44 28.70
CA LYS A 219 7.44 -3.32 29.57
C LYS A 219 8.10 -1.99 29.18
N LYS A 220 9.40 -1.99 28.85
CA LYS A 220 10.13 -0.78 28.43
C LYS A 220 9.68 -0.33 27.04
N LEU A 221 9.45 -1.26 26.13
CA LEU A 221 8.90 -0.96 24.80
C LEU A 221 7.48 -0.38 24.91
N THR A 222 6.64 -0.95 25.79
CA THR A 222 5.30 -0.41 26.07
C THR A 222 5.39 1.01 26.62
N ALA A 223 6.28 1.26 27.59
CA ALA A 223 6.49 2.60 28.13
C ALA A 223 6.94 3.60 27.06
N LEU A 224 7.88 3.23 26.18
CA LEU A 224 8.30 4.06 25.05
C LEU A 224 7.13 4.44 24.13
N ILE A 225 6.30 3.46 23.76
CA ILE A 225 5.12 3.68 22.92
C ILE A 225 4.12 4.60 23.61
N MET A 226 3.85 4.38 24.91
CA MET A 226 2.93 5.22 25.67
C MET A 226 3.44 6.66 25.78
N VAL A 227 4.73 6.87 26.03
CA VAL A 227 5.33 8.21 26.07
C VAL A 227 5.23 8.91 24.72
N LEU A 228 5.59 8.23 23.62
CA LEU A 228 5.48 8.78 22.28
C LEU A 228 4.04 9.07 21.87
N TYR A 229 3.09 8.21 22.25
CA TYR A 229 1.67 8.41 21.97
C TYR A 229 1.07 9.54 22.78
N ILE A 230 1.36 9.62 24.09
CA ILE A 230 0.93 10.74 24.93
C ILE A 230 1.50 12.04 24.38
N TYR A 231 2.79 12.06 24.04
CA TYR A 231 3.42 13.23 23.43
C TYR A 231 2.74 13.62 22.11
N PHE A 232 2.38 12.66 21.26
CA PHE A 232 1.60 12.92 20.04
C PHE A 232 0.27 13.60 20.34
N VAL A 233 -0.51 13.04 21.26
CA VAL A 233 -1.80 13.60 21.67
C VAL A 233 -1.63 15.02 22.19
N LEU A 234 -0.61 15.26 23.03
CA LEU A 234 -0.32 16.59 23.55
C LEU A 234 -0.02 17.60 22.42
N THR A 235 0.76 17.22 21.42
CA THR A 235 1.06 18.10 20.26
C THR A 235 -0.13 18.38 19.35
N LYS A 236 -1.20 17.57 19.42
CA LYS A 236 -2.43 17.78 18.64
C LYS A 236 -3.53 18.51 19.40
N VAL A 237 -3.53 18.42 20.73
CA VAL A 237 -4.62 18.95 21.56
C VAL A 237 -4.22 20.20 22.35
N ILE A 238 -2.98 20.25 22.86
CA ILE A 238 -2.55 21.27 23.84
C ILE A 238 -1.39 22.11 23.33
N ILE A 239 -0.34 21.46 22.83
CA ILE A 239 0.94 22.08 22.50
C ILE A 239 0.93 22.56 21.05
N ASN A 240 1.51 23.73 20.80
CA ASN A 240 1.72 24.24 19.44
C ASN A 240 2.69 23.32 18.68
N GLU A 241 2.19 22.61 17.66
CA GLU A 241 2.96 21.68 16.82
C GLU A 241 4.15 22.36 16.13
N ASN A 242 4.07 23.66 15.83
CA ASN A 242 5.21 24.38 15.25
C ASN A 242 6.37 24.54 16.24
N ALA A 243 6.09 24.59 17.54
CA ALA A 243 7.10 24.68 18.59
C ALA A 243 7.64 23.30 19.00
N MET A 244 6.82 22.25 18.86
CA MET A 244 7.18 20.87 19.21
C MET A 244 6.74 19.91 18.09
N PRO A 245 7.47 19.89 16.95
CA PRO A 245 7.03 19.17 15.76
C PRO A 245 7.19 17.66 15.92
N MET A 246 6.15 16.92 15.51
CA MET A 246 6.16 15.45 15.55
C MET A 246 6.14 14.77 14.18
N ASN A 247 6.31 15.54 13.09
CA ASN A 247 6.14 15.15 11.68
C ASN A 247 6.64 13.75 11.30
N PHE A 248 7.92 13.43 11.52
CA PHE A 248 8.43 12.09 11.21
C PHE A 248 8.23 11.10 12.37
N THR A 249 8.36 11.59 13.60
CA THR A 249 8.28 10.79 14.83
C THR A 249 6.92 10.11 14.99
N PHE A 250 5.82 10.71 14.52
CA PHE A 250 4.51 10.06 14.58
C PHE A 250 4.39 8.87 13.62
N TRP A 251 4.98 8.94 12.43
CA TRP A 251 5.05 7.79 11.53
C TRP A 251 5.91 6.67 12.12
N LEU A 252 7.02 7.03 12.76
CA LEU A 252 7.85 6.10 13.51
C LEU A 252 7.08 5.45 14.67
N LEU A 253 6.26 6.22 15.40
CA LEU A 253 5.40 5.70 16.46
C LEU A 253 4.44 4.63 15.91
N ILE A 254 3.71 4.91 14.82
CA ILE A 254 2.78 3.95 14.20
C ILE A 254 3.52 2.66 13.79
N PHE A 255 4.71 2.81 13.21
CA PHE A 255 5.57 1.70 12.83
C PHE A 255 6.02 0.87 14.05
N LEU A 256 6.42 1.51 15.14
CA LEU A 256 6.79 0.84 16.40
C LEU A 256 5.61 0.14 17.08
N ILE A 257 4.41 0.74 17.06
CA ILE A 257 3.18 0.13 17.57
C ILE A 257 2.91 -1.20 16.86
N GLY A 258 3.08 -1.24 15.54
CA GLY A 258 2.94 -2.46 14.77
C GLY A 258 3.87 -3.59 15.23
N TYR A 259 5.14 -3.27 15.50
CA TYR A 259 6.09 -4.22 16.07
C TYR A 259 5.68 -4.68 17.47
N TRP A 260 5.45 -3.73 18.37
CA TRP A 260 5.05 -4.01 19.76
C TRP A 260 3.81 -4.89 19.83
N TYR A 261 2.76 -4.55 19.09
CA TYR A 261 1.52 -5.30 19.11
C TYR A 261 1.66 -6.67 18.45
N SER A 262 2.65 -6.87 17.58
CA SER A 262 2.92 -8.18 16.97
C SER A 262 3.64 -9.18 17.88
N LEU A 263 4.02 -8.76 19.10
CA LEU A 263 4.64 -9.62 20.10
C LEU A 263 3.60 -10.48 20.83
N ASP A 264 4.03 -11.63 21.32
CA ASP A 264 3.14 -12.62 21.93
C ASP A 264 2.59 -12.11 23.28
N GLU A 265 3.36 -11.27 23.98
CA GLU A 265 2.96 -10.63 25.23
C GLU A 265 1.77 -9.68 25.07
N SER A 266 1.50 -9.18 23.86
CA SER A 266 0.35 -8.32 23.57
C SER A 266 -0.97 -9.09 23.51
N ARG A 267 -0.95 -10.41 23.27
CA ARG A 267 -2.17 -11.22 23.05
C ARG A 267 -3.14 -11.18 24.24
N LYS A 268 -2.62 -11.04 25.47
CA LYS A 268 -3.46 -10.91 26.67
C LYS A 268 -4.29 -9.62 26.72
N TYR A 269 -3.97 -8.63 25.89
CA TYR A 269 -4.67 -7.35 25.83
C TYR A 269 -5.67 -7.25 24.67
N ASP A 270 -5.89 -8.33 23.90
CA ASP A 270 -6.69 -8.27 22.68
C ASP A 270 -8.11 -7.80 22.90
N SER A 271 -8.79 -8.37 23.89
CA SER A 271 -10.17 -7.98 24.22
C SER A 271 -10.28 -6.50 24.59
N ILE A 272 -9.32 -6.00 25.39
CA ILE A 272 -9.30 -4.60 25.83
C ILE A 272 -8.97 -3.68 24.65
N ALA A 273 -8.01 -4.06 23.81
CA ALA A 273 -7.65 -3.32 22.60
C ALA A 273 -8.80 -3.25 21.59
N MET A 274 -9.58 -4.32 21.44
CA MET A 274 -10.81 -4.31 20.62
C MET A 274 -11.82 -3.30 21.15
N ILE A 275 -12.11 -3.33 22.46
CA ILE A 275 -13.04 -2.39 23.09
C ILE A 275 -12.54 -0.95 22.94
N ALA A 276 -11.26 -0.70 23.25
CA ALA A 276 -10.62 0.60 23.09
C ALA A 276 -10.68 1.08 21.63
N GLY A 277 -10.51 0.19 20.66
CA GLY A 277 -10.62 0.50 19.25
C GLY A 277 -12.04 0.92 18.83
N VAL A 278 -13.08 0.23 19.33
CA VAL A 278 -14.48 0.62 19.09
C VAL A 278 -14.78 1.97 19.73
N VAL A 279 -14.36 2.19 20.98
CA VAL A 279 -14.52 3.49 21.66
C VAL A 279 -13.79 4.60 20.88
N ALA A 280 -12.58 4.34 20.38
CA ALA A 280 -11.83 5.30 19.59
C ALA A 280 -12.50 5.63 18.24
N LEU A 281 -13.17 4.67 17.60
CA LEU A 281 -13.96 4.93 16.38
C LEU A 281 -15.17 5.83 16.67
N ILE A 282 -15.86 5.61 17.79
CA ILE A 282 -16.99 6.47 18.21
C ILE A 282 -16.48 7.89 18.50
N LEU A 283 -15.38 8.02 19.24
CA LEU A 283 -14.78 9.33 19.54
C LEU A 283 -14.27 10.04 18.28
N PHE A 284 -13.76 9.29 17.30
CA PHE A 284 -13.35 9.83 16.00
C PHE A 284 -14.53 10.41 15.22
N GLU A 285 -15.66 9.69 15.17
CA GLU A 285 -16.89 10.17 14.54
C GLU A 285 -17.40 11.45 15.21
N VAL A 286 -17.44 11.48 16.54
CA VAL A 286 -17.78 12.68 17.30
C VAL A 286 -16.81 13.83 16.99
N ALA A 287 -15.50 13.57 16.93
CA ALA A 287 -14.49 14.58 16.64
C ALA A 287 -14.67 15.20 15.23
N ILE A 288 -14.97 14.37 14.22
CA ILE A 288 -15.24 14.83 12.85
C ILE A 288 -16.51 15.69 12.81
N HIS A 289 -17.56 15.33 13.55
CA HIS A 289 -18.79 16.13 13.57
C HIS A 289 -18.62 17.47 14.28
N LEU A 290 -17.82 17.51 15.35
CA LEU A 290 -17.56 18.76 16.08
C LEU A 290 -16.62 19.70 15.32
N ASN A 291 -15.61 19.13 14.64
CA ASN A 291 -14.61 19.88 13.87
C ASN A 291 -14.52 19.28 12.46
N PRO A 292 -15.51 19.57 11.59
CA PRO A 292 -15.48 19.07 10.23
C PRO A 292 -14.19 19.53 9.55
N PRO A 293 -13.43 18.61 8.93
CA PRO A 293 -12.11 18.95 8.40
C PRO A 293 -12.29 19.95 7.25
N MET A 294 -11.66 21.12 7.40
CA MET A 294 -11.78 22.27 6.48
C MET A 294 -11.11 21.99 5.11
N SER A 295 -10.37 20.88 5.01
CA SER A 295 -9.74 20.30 3.82
C SER A 295 -9.63 18.77 4.01
N ASP A 296 -9.11 18.01 3.04
CA ASP A 296 -8.82 16.57 3.21
C ASP A 296 -7.74 16.26 4.30
N ASP A 297 -7.29 17.26 5.06
CA ASP A 297 -6.36 17.08 6.17
C ASP A 297 -7.04 16.42 7.39
N LEU A 298 -6.85 15.11 7.48
CA LEU A 298 -7.29 14.27 8.59
C LEU A 298 -6.19 14.10 9.66
N ALA A 299 -5.07 14.86 9.62
CA ALA A 299 -3.93 14.71 10.52
C ALA A 299 -4.31 14.83 12.00
N ALA A 300 -5.23 15.73 12.34
CA ALA A 300 -5.71 15.95 13.71
C ALA A 300 -6.41 14.72 14.31
N HIS A 301 -6.87 13.78 13.47
CA HIS A 301 -7.70 12.65 13.87
C HIS A 301 -6.92 11.33 13.99
N TYR A 302 -5.62 11.34 13.67
CA TYR A 302 -4.74 10.17 13.83
C TYR A 302 -4.69 9.61 15.25
N PRO A 303 -4.75 10.40 16.35
CA PRO A 303 -4.74 9.84 17.70
C PRO A 303 -5.81 8.75 17.90
N TYR A 304 -7.04 9.04 17.49
CA TYR A 304 -8.14 8.08 17.56
C TYR A 304 -7.90 6.86 16.65
N MET A 305 -7.43 7.11 15.41
CA MET A 305 -7.25 6.04 14.43
C MET A 305 -6.07 5.12 14.71
N ILE A 306 -5.05 5.58 15.43
CA ILE A 306 -3.99 4.71 15.92
C ILE A 306 -4.59 3.66 16.87
N VAL A 307 -5.41 4.08 17.84
CA VAL A 307 -6.06 3.17 18.80
C VAL A 307 -7.06 2.25 18.09
N ALA A 308 -7.86 2.78 17.16
CA ALA A 308 -8.76 1.97 16.34
C ALA A 308 -8.00 0.91 15.51
N SER A 309 -6.86 1.27 14.92
CA SER A 309 -6.03 0.35 14.14
C SER A 309 -5.41 -0.75 15.00
N VAL A 310 -5.00 -0.44 16.24
CA VAL A 310 -4.60 -1.45 17.23
C VAL A 310 -5.77 -2.40 17.53
N GLY A 311 -6.99 -1.88 17.68
CA GLY A 311 -8.19 -2.70 17.83
C GLY A 311 -8.46 -3.61 16.63
N ILE A 312 -8.27 -3.12 15.40
CA ILE A 312 -8.37 -3.94 14.18
C ILE A 312 -7.32 -5.05 14.17
N MET A 313 -6.06 -4.73 14.50
CA MET A 313 -5.01 -5.77 14.63
C MET A 313 -5.41 -6.80 15.69
N ALA A 314 -5.94 -6.36 16.84
CA ALA A 314 -6.41 -7.23 17.92
C ALA A 314 -7.45 -8.24 17.43
N ILE A 315 -8.41 -7.81 16.60
CA ILE A 315 -9.40 -8.70 15.99
C ILE A 315 -8.70 -9.80 15.19
N PHE A 316 -7.79 -9.45 14.28
CA PHE A 316 -7.15 -10.44 13.42
C PHE A 316 -6.22 -11.38 14.18
N PHE A 317 -5.44 -10.89 15.14
CA PHE A 317 -4.59 -11.76 15.95
C PHE A 317 -5.39 -12.68 16.88
N LYS A 318 -6.52 -12.21 17.44
CA LYS A 318 -7.41 -13.03 18.27
C LYS A 318 -8.14 -14.09 17.46
N LEU A 319 -8.47 -13.77 16.20
CA LEU A 319 -8.96 -14.78 15.25
C LEU A 319 -7.85 -15.80 14.94
N GLY A 320 -6.60 -15.36 14.78
CA GLY A 320 -5.42 -16.22 14.75
C GLY A 320 -5.59 -17.41 13.80
N ASP A 321 -5.54 -18.62 14.36
CA ASP A 321 -5.66 -19.89 13.63
C ASP A 321 -7.04 -20.15 13.02
N LYS A 322 -8.07 -19.38 13.41
CA LYS A 322 -9.41 -19.45 12.79
C LYS A 322 -9.44 -18.81 11.41
N LEU A 323 -8.45 -17.99 11.07
CA LEU A 323 -8.35 -17.36 9.75
C LEU A 323 -7.92 -18.40 8.71
N LYS A 324 -8.80 -18.63 7.73
CA LYS A 324 -8.54 -19.55 6.62
C LYS A 324 -7.53 -18.95 5.65
N ASN A 325 -6.76 -19.83 5.01
CA ASN A 325 -5.85 -19.44 3.92
C ASN A 325 -6.64 -19.22 2.62
N VAL A 326 -7.26 -18.04 2.48
CA VAL A 326 -8.06 -17.69 1.30
C VAL A 326 -7.16 -17.20 0.17
N TYR A 327 -7.24 -17.85 -1.00
CA TYR A 327 -6.46 -17.53 -2.19
C TYR A 327 -6.49 -16.04 -2.57
N LEU A 328 -7.70 -15.44 -2.62
CA LEU A 328 -7.85 -14.03 -3.00
C LEU A 328 -7.15 -13.08 -2.01
N ILE A 329 -7.20 -13.37 -0.71
CA ILE A 329 -6.52 -12.58 0.32
C ILE A 329 -5.01 -12.70 0.18
N ARG A 330 -4.49 -13.90 -0.09
CA ARG A 330 -3.06 -14.08 -0.40
C ARG A 330 -2.63 -13.33 -1.64
N LEU A 331 -3.43 -13.37 -2.71
CA LEU A 331 -3.13 -12.69 -3.96
C LEU A 331 -3.06 -11.18 -3.77
N ILE A 332 -4.04 -10.59 -3.07
CA ILE A 332 -4.05 -9.16 -2.71
C ILE A 332 -2.84 -8.83 -1.82
N SER A 333 -2.55 -9.65 -0.81
CA SER A 333 -1.41 -9.46 0.09
C SER A 333 -0.08 -9.47 -0.68
N GLN A 334 0.11 -10.43 -1.60
CA GLN A 334 1.32 -10.58 -2.41
C GLN A 334 1.57 -9.35 -3.29
N TYR A 335 0.54 -8.82 -3.92
CA TYR A 335 0.63 -7.65 -4.81
C TYR A 335 0.27 -6.33 -4.11
N SER A 336 0.14 -6.32 -2.78
CA SER A 336 -0.32 -5.15 -2.00
C SER A 336 0.46 -3.88 -2.30
N TYR A 337 1.78 -3.98 -2.43
CA TYR A 337 2.64 -2.84 -2.76
C TYR A 337 2.38 -2.31 -4.19
N GLY A 338 2.30 -3.19 -5.18
CA GLY A 338 1.98 -2.83 -6.56
C GLY A 338 0.54 -2.29 -6.72
N ILE A 339 -0.42 -2.80 -5.94
CA ILE A 339 -1.78 -2.26 -5.88
C ILE A 339 -1.77 -0.84 -5.31
N ILE A 340 -1.05 -0.59 -4.22
CA ILE A 340 -0.93 0.76 -3.63
C ILE A 340 -0.25 1.73 -4.58
N LEU A 341 0.71 1.30 -5.40
CA LEU A 341 1.29 2.17 -6.42
C LEU A 341 0.36 2.36 -7.64
N GLY A 342 -0.35 1.32 -8.07
CA GLY A 342 -1.11 1.30 -9.31
C GLY A 342 -2.58 1.69 -9.21
N HIS A 343 -3.17 1.76 -8.01
CA HIS A 343 -4.62 1.92 -7.88
C HIS A 343 -5.15 3.23 -8.49
N MET A 344 -4.39 4.33 -8.41
CA MET A 344 -4.79 5.57 -9.08
C MET A 344 -4.66 5.51 -10.60
N LEU A 345 -3.71 4.74 -11.17
CA LEU A 345 -3.68 4.47 -12.62
C LEU A 345 -5.00 3.84 -13.05
N VAL A 346 -5.41 2.79 -12.35
CA VAL A 346 -6.63 2.05 -12.67
C VAL A 346 -7.86 2.91 -12.44
N LEU A 347 -7.93 3.59 -11.30
CA LEU A 347 -9.07 4.43 -10.95
C LEU A 347 -9.28 5.56 -11.96
N VAL A 348 -8.21 6.29 -12.32
CA VAL A 348 -8.28 7.48 -13.19
C VAL A 348 -8.39 7.12 -14.67
N PHE A 349 -7.63 6.13 -15.16
CA PHE A 349 -7.53 5.87 -16.60
C PHE A 349 -8.43 4.73 -17.09
N ALA A 350 -8.86 3.84 -16.20
CA ALA A 350 -9.71 2.70 -16.57
C ALA A 350 -11.12 2.82 -15.99
N VAL A 351 -11.25 2.86 -14.66
CA VAL A 351 -12.54 2.84 -13.99
C VAL A 351 -13.30 4.13 -14.29
N ARG A 352 -12.65 5.30 -14.25
CA ARG A 352 -13.27 6.56 -14.69
C ARG A 352 -13.69 6.56 -16.15
N LYS A 353 -12.91 5.92 -17.03
CA LYS A 353 -13.21 5.90 -18.46
C LYS A 353 -14.37 4.97 -18.79
N TYR A 354 -14.37 3.77 -18.20
CA TYR A 354 -15.28 2.69 -18.60
C TYR A 354 -16.44 2.45 -17.62
N CYS A 355 -16.30 2.80 -16.35
CA CYS A 355 -17.31 2.51 -15.32
C CYS A 355 -18.11 3.75 -14.90
N TYR A 356 -17.48 4.92 -14.84
CA TYR A 356 -18.15 6.15 -14.41
C TYR A 356 -19.24 6.64 -15.37
N ALA A 357 -19.18 6.25 -16.64
CA ALA A 357 -20.26 6.49 -17.60
C ALA A 357 -21.59 5.82 -17.16
N PHE A 358 -21.51 4.78 -16.32
CA PHE A 358 -22.67 4.00 -15.87
C PHE A 358 -23.04 4.29 -14.41
N THR A 359 -22.10 4.66 -13.55
CA THR A 359 -22.34 4.90 -12.11
C THR A 359 -21.22 5.72 -11.46
N SER A 360 -21.55 6.72 -10.64
CA SER A 360 -20.58 7.39 -9.74
C SER A 360 -20.56 6.73 -8.37
N SER A 361 -19.52 6.97 -7.55
CA SER A 361 -19.41 6.35 -6.22
C SER A 361 -20.58 6.71 -5.28
N LEU A 362 -21.25 7.82 -5.55
CA LEU A 362 -22.37 8.35 -4.76
C LEU A 362 -23.74 8.04 -5.37
N MET A 363 -23.82 7.74 -6.67
CA MET A 363 -25.04 7.37 -7.35
C MET A 363 -25.61 6.03 -6.85
N HIS A 364 -26.91 5.82 -7.11
CA HIS A 364 -27.66 4.62 -6.71
C HIS A 364 -27.57 4.29 -5.22
N LYS A 365 -27.70 5.30 -4.36
CA LYS A 365 -27.72 5.15 -2.89
C LYS A 365 -26.41 4.52 -2.35
N GLY A 366 -25.26 4.82 -2.95
CA GLY A 366 -23.95 4.31 -2.53
C GLY A 366 -23.56 2.94 -3.11
N MET A 367 -24.42 2.31 -3.92
CA MET A 367 -24.05 1.07 -4.63
C MET A 367 -22.89 1.28 -5.61
N GLY A 368 -22.76 2.50 -6.17
CA GLY A 368 -21.64 2.84 -7.02
C GLY A 368 -20.30 2.76 -6.31
N PHE A 369 -20.20 3.13 -5.03
CA PHE A 369 -18.97 3.00 -4.25
C PHE A 369 -18.48 1.55 -4.19
N LEU A 370 -19.38 0.60 -3.89
CA LEU A 370 -19.04 -0.82 -3.82
C LEU A 370 -18.57 -1.35 -5.18
N PHE A 371 -19.30 -1.00 -6.25
CA PHE A 371 -18.97 -1.41 -7.61
C PHE A 371 -17.62 -0.85 -8.07
N LEU A 372 -17.41 0.46 -7.92
CA LEU A 372 -16.17 1.12 -8.34
C LEU A 372 -14.98 0.67 -7.51
N SER A 373 -15.16 0.43 -6.21
CA SER A 373 -14.11 -0.14 -5.36
C SER A 373 -13.73 -1.55 -5.80
N LEU A 374 -14.71 -2.41 -6.11
CA LEU A 374 -14.43 -3.76 -6.61
C LEU A 374 -13.75 -3.73 -7.99
N ALA A 375 -14.24 -2.90 -8.91
CA ALA A 375 -13.64 -2.71 -10.23
C ALA A 375 -12.19 -2.20 -10.12
N THR A 376 -11.96 -1.22 -9.23
CA THR A 376 -10.61 -0.68 -8.98
C THR A 376 -9.70 -1.74 -8.37
N LEU A 377 -10.18 -2.54 -7.41
CA LEU A 377 -9.39 -3.61 -6.81
C LEU A 377 -8.99 -4.67 -7.85
N ILE A 378 -9.96 -5.16 -8.64
CA ILE A 378 -9.72 -6.16 -9.67
C ILE A 378 -8.72 -5.62 -10.71
N GLY A 379 -8.97 -4.42 -11.23
CA GLY A 379 -8.06 -3.79 -12.18
C GLY A 379 -6.66 -3.56 -11.60
N SER A 380 -6.56 -3.18 -10.32
CA SER A 380 -5.28 -2.96 -9.65
C SER A 380 -4.51 -4.24 -9.39
N VAL A 381 -5.19 -5.34 -9.03
CA VAL A 381 -4.56 -6.67 -8.92
C VAL A 381 -4.03 -7.12 -10.28
N ILE A 382 -4.81 -6.93 -11.35
CA ILE A 382 -4.42 -7.26 -12.72
C ILE A 382 -3.19 -6.45 -13.13
N ILE A 383 -3.25 -5.13 -13.04
CA ILE A 383 -2.14 -4.24 -13.41
C ILE A 383 -0.91 -4.50 -12.55
N ALA A 384 -1.07 -4.70 -11.24
CA ALA A 384 0.04 -5.03 -10.36
C ALA A 384 0.68 -6.37 -10.73
N TYR A 385 -0.11 -7.39 -11.04
CA TYR A 385 0.41 -8.67 -11.54
C TYR A 385 1.26 -8.46 -12.80
N PHE A 386 0.77 -7.72 -13.78
CA PHE A 386 1.51 -7.54 -15.03
C PHE A 386 2.76 -6.66 -14.86
N ILE A 387 2.64 -5.47 -14.29
CA ILE A 387 3.77 -4.55 -14.10
C ILE A 387 4.85 -5.21 -13.23
N ASP A 388 4.46 -5.90 -12.16
CA ASP A 388 5.45 -6.51 -11.27
C ASP A 388 6.18 -7.69 -11.92
N ASN A 389 5.48 -8.55 -12.68
CA ASN A 389 6.09 -9.74 -13.28
C ASN A 389 6.82 -9.45 -14.59
N ILE A 390 6.35 -8.50 -15.39
CA ILE A 390 6.94 -8.14 -16.68
C ILE A 390 8.00 -7.06 -16.52
N THR A 391 7.86 -6.12 -15.58
CA THR A 391 8.78 -4.97 -15.51
C THR A 391 9.62 -4.98 -14.23
N VAL A 392 8.97 -5.05 -13.06
CA VAL A 392 9.65 -4.87 -11.77
C VAL A 392 10.61 -6.01 -11.46
N LYS A 393 10.16 -7.27 -11.54
CA LYS A 393 10.98 -8.45 -11.18
C LYS A 393 12.20 -8.61 -12.11
N PRO A 394 12.08 -8.49 -13.46
CA PRO A 394 13.24 -8.53 -14.35
C PRO A 394 14.26 -7.43 -14.06
N ILE A 395 13.81 -6.18 -13.91
CA ILE A 395 14.72 -5.05 -13.64
C ILE A 395 15.38 -5.20 -12.27
N SER A 396 14.62 -5.61 -11.24
CA SER A 396 15.15 -5.85 -9.89
C SER A 396 16.24 -6.92 -9.89
N ALA A 397 16.12 -7.95 -10.74
CA ALA A 397 17.10 -9.02 -10.82
C ALA A 397 18.48 -8.56 -11.33
N ILE A 398 18.53 -7.53 -12.18
CA ILE A 398 19.79 -6.91 -12.65
C ILE A 398 20.60 -6.40 -11.45
N PHE A 399 19.92 -5.81 -10.46
CA PHE A 399 20.53 -5.26 -9.24
C PHE A 399 20.86 -6.31 -8.18
N ASP A 400 20.32 -7.52 -8.30
CA ASP A 400 20.60 -8.64 -7.39
C ASP A 400 21.77 -9.51 -7.88
N ILE A 401 22.02 -9.58 -9.20
CA ILE A 401 23.14 -10.33 -9.79
C ILE A 401 24.50 -9.76 -9.34
N LYS A 402 24.60 -8.44 -9.14
CA LYS A 402 25.83 -7.78 -8.64
C LYS A 402 26.15 -8.06 -7.16
N LYS A 403 25.26 -8.72 -6.40
CA LYS A 403 25.42 -8.97 -4.95
C LYS A 403 25.74 -10.41 -4.58
N ARG A 404 26.02 -11.27 -5.57
CA ARG A 404 26.43 -12.68 -5.39
C ARG A 404 27.92 -12.92 -5.68
N LYS A 405 28.66 -11.86 -5.98
CA LYS A 405 30.12 -11.82 -5.85
C LYS A 405 30.43 -11.04 -4.59
#